data_AF-A0A950T7R0-F1
#
_entry.id   AF-A0A950T7R0-F1
#
_cell.length_a   1.000
_cell.length_b   1.000
_cell.length_c   1.000
_cell.angle_alpha   90.00
_cell.angle_beta   90.00
_cell.angle_gamma   90.00
#
_symmetry.space_group_name_H-M   'P 1'
#
loop_
_entity.id
_entity.type
_entity.pdbx_description
1 polymer ?
#
loop_
_entity_poly.entity_id
_entity_poly.type
_entity_poly.pdbx_seq_one_letter_code
_entity_poly.pdbx_strand_id
1 'polypeptide(L)'
;KPFIADGRLRALGIASPKRSPALPDVPTVAEAGNLPGFEAVSWYALMAPAHTPDAIVRKLQHETAAILQIPAVRDVLDAQGATPVGNTPEELAHVIDEDTARWSKLIRDAHIELQ
;
A
#
# COMPACT_ATOMS: atom_id res chain seq x y z
N LYS A 1 -3.88 -15.24 -5.02
CA LYS A 1 -3.40 -14.83 -6.37
C LYS A 1 -3.57 -15.98 -7.39
N PRO A 2 -4.80 -16.29 -7.81
CA PRO A 2 -5.10 -17.53 -8.55
C PRO A 2 -4.42 -17.60 -9.93
N PHE A 3 -4.47 -16.52 -10.71
CA PHE A 3 -3.98 -16.53 -12.09
C PHE A 3 -2.46 -16.59 -12.24
N ILE A 4 -1.71 -16.22 -11.19
CA ILE A 4 -0.24 -16.35 -11.19
C ILE A 4 0.14 -17.78 -10.81
N ALA A 5 -0.56 -18.36 -9.82
CA ALA A 5 -0.32 -19.71 -9.35
C ALA A 5 -0.73 -20.78 -10.38
N ASP A 6 -1.79 -20.54 -11.15
CA ASP A 6 -2.27 -21.45 -12.21
C ASP A 6 -1.57 -21.26 -13.58
N GLY A 7 -0.59 -20.34 -13.66
CA GLY A 7 0.24 -20.11 -14.83
C GLY A 7 -0.41 -19.27 -15.93
N ARG A 8 -1.63 -18.78 -15.75
CA ARG A 8 -2.30 -17.90 -16.74
C ARG A 8 -1.66 -16.52 -16.84
N LEU A 9 -0.98 -16.07 -15.79
CA LEU A 9 -0.23 -14.82 -15.73
C LEU A 9 1.20 -15.09 -15.25
N ARG A 10 2.17 -14.43 -15.88
CA ARG A 10 3.56 -14.39 -15.44
C ARG A 10 3.85 -13.06 -14.76
N ALA A 11 4.09 -13.09 -13.46
CA ALA A 11 4.55 -11.91 -12.73
C ALA A 11 6.03 -11.62 -13.06
N LEU A 12 6.33 -10.40 -13.51
CA LEU A 12 7.69 -10.00 -13.89
C LEU A 12 8.45 -9.32 -12.76
N GLY A 13 7.74 -8.68 -11.83
CA GLY A 13 8.32 -8.02 -10.69
C GLY A 13 7.26 -7.52 -9.73
N ILE A 14 7.64 -7.33 -8.46
CA ILE A 14 6.83 -6.69 -7.43
C ILE A 14 7.42 -5.30 -7.16
N ALA A 15 6.56 -4.28 -7.10
CA ALA A 15 6.98 -2.89 -6.90
C ALA A 15 7.31 -2.52 -5.44
N SER A 16 7.28 -3.50 -4.52
CA SER A 16 7.67 -3.29 -3.12
C SER A 16 9.19 -3.38 -2.94
N PRO A 17 9.75 -2.79 -1.86
CA PRO A 17 11.19 -2.83 -1.57
C PRO A 17 11.72 -4.23 -1.32
N LYS A 18 10.85 -5.15 -0.93
CA LYS A 18 11.15 -6.55 -0.62
C LYS A 18 10.18 -7.46 -1.35
N ARG A 19 10.62 -8.68 -1.64
CA ARG A 19 9.76 -9.72 -2.22
C ARG A 19 8.57 -10.02 -1.31
N SER A 20 7.44 -10.35 -1.91
CA SER A 20 6.24 -10.75 -1.17
C SER A 20 6.37 -12.20 -0.73
N PRO A 21 6.09 -12.55 0.54
CA PRO A 21 6.02 -13.95 0.98
C PRO A 21 5.02 -14.78 0.19
N ALA A 22 3.97 -14.14 -0.35
CA ALA A 22 2.97 -14.78 -1.19
C ALA A 22 3.40 -14.99 -2.65
N LEU A 23 4.56 -14.46 -3.06
CA LEU A 23 5.18 -14.64 -4.38
C LEU A 23 6.73 -14.62 -4.24
N PRO A 24 7.33 -15.58 -3.50
CA PRO A 24 8.74 -15.52 -3.13
C PRO A 24 9.69 -15.63 -4.34
N ASP A 25 9.25 -16.29 -5.41
CA ASP A 25 10.03 -16.49 -6.63
C ASP A 25 10.00 -15.26 -7.56
N VAL A 26 9.09 -14.30 -7.33
CA VAL A 26 8.99 -13.09 -8.15
C VAL A 26 9.96 -12.04 -7.59
N PRO A 27 10.89 -11.51 -8.40
CA PRO A 27 11.83 -10.48 -7.96
C PRO A 27 11.12 -9.17 -7.66
N THR A 28 11.79 -8.27 -6.93
CA THR A 28 11.35 -6.87 -6.92
C THR A 28 11.68 -6.19 -8.25
N VAL A 29 11.03 -5.09 -8.57
CA VAL A 29 11.41 -4.28 -9.75
C VAL A 29 12.83 -3.72 -9.59
N ALA A 30 13.23 -3.38 -8.36
CA ALA A 30 14.59 -2.94 -8.07
C ALA A 30 15.64 -4.02 -8.43
N GLU A 31 15.36 -5.28 -8.11
CA GLU A 31 16.20 -6.44 -8.48
C GLU A 31 16.19 -6.71 -9.99
N ALA A 32 15.00 -6.80 -10.59
CA ALA A 32 14.85 -7.22 -11.99
C ALA A 32 15.32 -6.16 -12.99
N GLY A 33 15.13 -4.88 -12.65
CA GLY A 33 15.49 -3.75 -13.51
C GLY A 33 16.87 -3.16 -13.23
N ASN A 34 17.58 -3.63 -12.19
CA ASN A 34 18.77 -2.97 -11.65
C ASN A 34 18.49 -1.48 -11.34
N LEU A 35 17.36 -1.23 -10.67
CA LEU A 35 16.85 0.11 -10.33
C LEU A 35 16.86 0.28 -8.81
N PRO A 36 18.03 0.56 -8.19
CA PRO A 36 18.13 0.71 -6.75
C PRO A 36 17.21 1.84 -6.26
N GLY A 37 16.47 1.58 -5.17
CA GLY A 37 15.51 2.53 -4.61
C GLY A 37 14.16 2.58 -5.32
N PHE A 38 13.92 1.74 -6.34
CA PHE A 38 12.60 1.64 -6.94
C PHE A 38 11.60 1.07 -5.94
N GLU A 39 10.52 1.83 -5.72
CA GLU A 39 9.35 1.40 -4.96
C GLU A 39 8.12 2.11 -5.52
N ALA A 40 7.01 1.40 -5.69
CA ALA A 40 5.71 1.97 -6.02
C ALA A 40 4.61 1.13 -5.37
N VAL A 41 4.53 1.18 -4.04
CA VAL A 41 3.53 0.45 -3.26
C VAL A 41 2.26 1.28 -3.20
N SER A 42 1.13 0.67 -3.58
CA SER A 42 -0.19 1.27 -3.35
C SER A 42 -0.67 0.97 -1.94
N TRP A 43 -1.31 1.96 -1.31
CA TRP A 43 -1.91 1.84 0.01
C TRP A 43 -3.39 2.25 -0.01
N TYR A 44 -4.11 1.81 1.01
CA TYR A 44 -5.51 2.16 1.25
C TYR A 44 -5.65 2.75 2.64
N ALA A 45 -6.53 3.74 2.78
CA ALA A 45 -6.80 4.38 4.05
C ALA A 45 -8.29 4.67 4.23
N LEU A 46 -8.72 4.75 5.50
CA LEU A 46 -10.06 5.20 5.85
C LEU A 46 -10.02 6.71 6.09
N MET A 47 -10.89 7.44 5.39
CA MET A 47 -10.99 8.90 5.49
C MET A 47 -12.36 9.31 6.04
N ALA A 48 -12.39 10.40 6.79
CA ALA A 48 -13.62 11.04 7.25
C ALA A 48 -13.70 12.48 6.69
N PRO A 49 -14.90 13.10 6.65
CA PRO A 49 -15.03 14.48 6.21
C PRO A 49 -14.14 15.44 7.01
N ALA A 50 -13.70 16.53 6.36
CA ALA A 50 -12.96 17.59 7.03
C ALA A 50 -13.74 18.11 8.25
N HIS A 51 -13.03 18.46 9.32
CA HIS A 51 -13.59 18.92 10.60
C HIS A 51 -14.45 17.90 11.36
N THR A 52 -14.36 16.61 11.02
CA THR A 52 -14.88 15.55 11.90
C THR A 52 -14.20 15.67 13.28
N PRO A 53 -14.95 15.66 14.40
CA PRO A 53 -14.35 15.84 15.72
C PRO A 53 -13.28 14.78 16.04
N ASP A 54 -12.16 15.20 16.63
CA ASP A 54 -11.03 14.34 16.97
C ASP A 54 -11.42 13.09 17.76
N ALA A 55 -12.36 13.22 18.69
CA ALA A 55 -12.85 12.08 19.48
C ALA A 55 -13.47 10.99 18.59
N ILE A 56 -14.15 11.35 17.51
CA ILE A 56 -14.72 10.42 16.54
C ILE A 56 -13.62 9.81 15.68
N VAL A 57 -12.67 10.62 15.19
CA VAL A 57 -11.53 10.14 14.39
C VAL A 57 -10.72 9.12 15.18
N ARG A 58 -10.37 9.42 16.44
CA ARG A 58 -9.62 8.52 17.32
C ARG A 58 -10.40 7.25 17.62
N LYS A 59 -11.72 7.33 17.83
CA LYS A 59 -12.56 6.14 17.99
C LYS A 59 -12.52 5.25 16.74
N LEU A 60 -12.72 5.82 15.56
CA LEU A 60 -12.67 5.06 14.30
C LEU A 60 -11.30 4.43 14.06
N GLN A 61 -10.22 5.15 14.33
CA GLN A 61 -8.87 4.61 14.20
C GLN A 61 -8.64 3.45 15.18
N HIS A 62 -9.03 3.60 16.45
CA HIS A 62 -8.87 2.56 17.46
C HIS A 62 -9.59 1.26 17.07
N GLU A 63 -10.87 1.36 16.69
CA GLU A 63 -11.67 0.20 16.28
C GLU A 63 -11.11 -0.43 14.99
N THR A 64 -10.69 0.39 14.02
CA THR A 64 -10.09 -0.10 12.78
C THR A 64 -8.80 -0.85 13.04
N ALA A 65 -7.91 -0.28 13.86
CA ALA A 65 -6.66 -0.92 14.25
C ALA A 65 -6.91 -2.26 14.95
N ALA A 66 -7.90 -2.33 15.84
CA ALA A 66 -8.30 -3.58 16.50
C ALA A 66 -8.84 -4.63 15.53
N ILE A 67 -9.72 -4.23 14.59
CA ILE A 67 -10.29 -5.12 13.57
C ILE A 67 -9.19 -5.69 12.67
N LEU A 68 -8.18 -4.89 12.30
CA LEU A 68 -7.03 -5.34 11.51
C LEU A 68 -6.14 -6.38 12.23
N GLN A 69 -6.31 -6.57 13.54
CA GLN A 69 -5.64 -7.63 14.29
C GLN A 69 -6.41 -8.97 14.26
N ILE A 70 -7.68 -8.97 13.87
CA ILE A 70 -8.52 -10.18 13.83
C ILE A 70 -7.96 -11.14 12.77
N PRO A 71 -7.66 -12.41 13.11
CA PRO A 71 -7.06 -13.37 12.19
C PRO A 71 -7.82 -13.52 10.86
N ALA A 72 -9.15 -13.66 10.92
CA ALA A 72 -9.97 -13.79 9.72
C ALA A 72 -9.88 -12.55 8.80
N VAL A 73 -9.67 -11.35 9.35
CA VAL A 73 -9.49 -10.12 8.56
C VAL A 73 -8.10 -10.11 7.92
N ARG A 74 -7.08 -10.49 8.68
CA ARG A 74 -5.70 -10.62 8.20
C ARG A 74 -5.60 -11.61 7.05
N ASP A 75 -6.20 -12.79 7.20
CA ASP A 75 -6.19 -13.83 6.18
C ASP A 75 -6.81 -13.34 4.86
N VAL A 76 -7.90 -12.57 4.94
CA VAL A 76 -8.57 -11.99 3.76
C VAL A 76 -7.70 -10.92 3.09
N LEU A 77 -7.01 -10.08 3.86
CA LEU A 77 -6.09 -9.06 3.33
C LEU A 77 -4.83 -9.68 2.74
N ASP A 78 -4.25 -10.67 3.41
CA ASP A 78 -3.08 -11.41 2.96
C ASP A 78 -3.36 -12.18 1.66
N ALA A 79 -4.55 -12.80 1.54
CA ALA A 79 -4.98 -13.46 0.32
C ALA A 79 -5.05 -12.50 -0.89
N GLN A 80 -5.32 -11.22 -0.63
CA GLN A 80 -5.32 -10.12 -1.59
C GLN A 80 -3.94 -9.46 -1.76
N GLY A 81 -2.96 -9.83 -0.92
CA GLY A 81 -1.62 -9.26 -0.92
C GLY A 81 -1.51 -7.88 -0.26
N ALA A 82 -2.46 -7.53 0.61
CA ALA A 82 -2.46 -6.30 1.41
C ALA A 82 -1.92 -6.57 2.82
N THR A 83 -1.02 -5.71 3.29
CA THR A 83 -0.47 -5.78 4.65
C THR A 83 -1.24 -4.84 5.58
N PRO A 84 -1.82 -5.34 6.70
CA PRO A 84 -2.46 -4.48 7.69
C PRO A 84 -1.43 -3.58 8.41
N VAL A 85 -1.70 -2.26 8.50
CA VAL A 85 -0.81 -1.29 9.19
C VAL A 85 -1.44 -0.77 10.49
N GLY A 86 -2.66 -0.21 10.42
CA GLY A 86 -3.38 0.27 11.62
C GLY A 86 -2.73 1.47 12.30
N ASN A 87 -2.06 2.34 11.53
CA ASN A 87 -1.37 3.53 12.02
C ASN A 87 -2.32 4.54 12.69
N THR A 88 -1.73 5.50 13.40
CA THR A 88 -2.43 6.65 13.97
C THR A 88 -2.87 7.64 12.88
N PRO A 89 -3.85 8.53 13.16
CA PRO A 89 -4.25 9.55 12.20
C PRO A 89 -3.09 10.47 11.80
N GLU A 90 -2.20 10.79 12.74
CA GLU A 90 -1.04 11.64 12.53
C GLU A 90 0.02 10.96 11.63
N GLU A 91 0.28 9.67 11.83
CA GLU A 91 1.15 8.89 10.94
C GLU A 91 0.56 8.75 9.54
N LEU A 92 -0.76 8.57 9.41
CA LEU A 92 -1.42 8.54 8.11
C LEU A 92 -1.29 9.88 7.38
N ALA A 93 -1.43 11.00 8.10
CA ALA A 93 -1.23 12.33 7.52
C ALA A 93 0.19 12.48 6.95
N HIS A 94 1.21 12.02 7.68
CA HIS A 94 2.59 12.02 7.21
C HIS A 94 2.78 11.20 5.92
N VAL A 95 2.18 10.00 5.86
CA VAL A 95 2.20 9.16 4.64
C VAL A 95 1.58 9.91 3.46
N ILE A 96 0.45 10.57 3.66
CA ILE A 96 -0.23 11.34 2.61
C ILE A 96 0.66 12.49 2.12
N ASP A 97 1.29 13.24 3.03
CA ASP A 97 2.14 14.37 2.70
C ASP A 97 3.38 13.94 1.91
N GLU A 98 4.06 12.87 2.36
CA GLU A 98 5.25 12.32 1.68
C GLU A 98 4.93 11.80 0.28
N ASP A 99 3.87 11.00 0.16
CA ASP A 99 3.47 10.45 -1.13
C ASP A 99 2.99 11.56 -2.08
N THR A 100 2.20 12.51 -1.58
CA THR A 100 1.75 13.65 -2.40
C THR A 100 2.93 14.45 -2.93
N ALA A 101 3.93 14.74 -2.09
CA ALA A 101 5.12 15.47 -2.50
C ALA A 101 5.93 14.68 -3.56
N ARG A 102 6.15 13.38 -3.31
CA ARG A 102 6.88 12.48 -4.20
C ARG A 102 6.22 12.34 -5.56
N TRP A 103 4.93 12.02 -5.60
CA TRP A 103 4.19 11.78 -6.84
C TRP A 103 3.96 13.08 -7.61
N SER A 104 3.68 14.19 -6.93
CA SER A 104 3.55 15.50 -7.58
C SER A 104 4.84 15.93 -8.26
N LYS A 105 6.00 15.67 -7.65
CA LYS A 105 7.31 15.92 -8.28
C LYS A 105 7.49 15.05 -9.51
N LEU A 106 7.26 13.74 -9.40
CA LEU A 106 7.40 12.80 -10.51
C LEU A 106 6.52 13.19 -11.71
N ILE A 107 5.24 13.50 -11.47
CA ILE A 107 4.29 13.88 -12.52
C ILE A 107 4.77 15.10 -13.29
N ARG A 108 5.28 16.13 -12.58
CA ARG A 108 5.83 17.34 -13.20
C ARG A 108 7.10 17.06 -14.00
N ASP A 109 8.04 16.32 -13.42
CA ASP A 109 9.31 16.01 -14.08
C ASP A 109 9.12 15.15 -15.34
N ALA A 110 8.13 14.26 -15.32
CA ALA A 110 7.83 13.33 -16.41
C ALA A 110 6.77 13.86 -17.41
N HIS A 111 6.27 15.08 -17.22
CA HIS A 111 5.22 15.69 -18.06
C HIS A 111 3.99 14.78 -18.27
N ILE A 112 3.52 14.16 -17.19
CA ILE A 112 2.36 13.26 -17.23
C ILE A 112 1.07 14.08 -17.14
N GLU A 113 0.19 13.90 -18.13
CA GLU A 113 -1.14 14.53 -18.17
C GLU A 113 -2.23 13.47 -17.94
N LEU A 114 -3.28 13.85 -17.21
CA LEU A 114 -4.50 13.04 -17.13
C LEU A 114 -5.18 13.05 -18.49
N GLN A 115 -5.47 11.85 -19.02
CA GLN A 115 -6.23 11.70 -20.26
C GLN A 115 -7.72 11.91 -20.05
#